data_AF-A0A8J6Y896-F1
#
_entry.id   AF-A0A8J6Y896-F1
#
_cell.length_a   1.000
_cell.length_b   1.000
_cell.length_c   1.000
_cell.angle_alpha   90.00
_cell.angle_beta   90.00
_cell.angle_gamma   90.00
#
_symmetry.space_group_name_H-M   'P 1'
#
loop_
_entity.id
_entity.type
_entity.pdbx_description
1 polymer ?
#
loop_
_entity_poly.entity_id
_entity_poly.type
_entity_poly.pdbx_seq_one_letter_code
_entity_poly.pdbx_strand_id
1 'polypeptide(L)' 'MGGKSTYLRQCALITLMAHAGSFVPAAEAEIGLTDRIFTRVGASDMLAKGESTFMV' A
#
# COMPACT_ATOMS: atom_id res chain seq x y z
N MET A 1 -2.12 9.97 15.28
CA MET A 1 -1.26 9.14 14.41
C MET A 1 -1.56 7.67 14.71
N GLY A 2 -2.55 7.08 14.05
CA GLY A 2 -3.17 5.80 14.48
C GLY A 2 -2.78 4.58 13.63
N GLY A 3 -1.65 4.61 12.93
CA GLY A 3 -1.12 3.46 12.18
C GLY A 3 -1.92 3.01 10.94
N LYS A 4 -3.12 3.55 10.67
CA LYS A 4 -3.98 3.14 9.55
C LYS A 4 -3.25 3.03 8.20
N SER A 5 -2.50 4.07 7.83
CA SER A 5 -1.77 4.10 6.57
C SER A 5 -0.54 3.17 6.56
N THR A 6 -0.01 2.81 7.73
CA THR A 6 1.05 1.81 7.88
C THR A 6 0.46 0.42 7.66
N TYR A 7 -0.69 0.14 8.26
CA TYR A 7 -1.40 -1.13 8.12
C TYR A 7 -1.79 -1.42 6.66
N LEU A 8 -2.36 -0.43 5.95
CA LEU A 8 -2.69 -0.58 4.53
C LEU A 8 -1.45 -0.92 3.67
N ARG A 9 -0.33 -0.26 3.94
CA ARG A 9 0.93 -0.54 3.23
C ARG A 9 1.50 -1.90 3.59
N GLN A 10 1.38 -2.33 4.85
CA GLN A 10 1.82 -3.65 5.30
C GLN A 10 1.11 -4.77 4.52
N CYS A 11 -0.22 -4.71 4.39
CA CYS A 11 -0.96 -5.72 3.61
C CYS A 11 -0.53 -5.75 2.13
N ALA A 12 -0.35 -4.57 1.52
CA ALA A 12 0.11 -4.47 0.13
C ALA A 12 1.52 -5.07 -0.07
N LEU A 13 2.44 -4.76 0.84
CA LEU A 13 3.82 -5.27 0.79
C LEU A 13 3.87 -6.79 1.02
N ILE A 14 3.12 -7.31 1.99
CA ILE A 14 3.02 -8.76 2.24
C ILE A 14 2.53 -9.49 0.97
N THR A 15 1.49 -8.96 0.32
CA THR A 15 0.96 -9.54 -0.93
C THR A 15 2.01 -9.54 -2.04
N LEU A 16 2.73 -8.43 -2.22
CA LEU A 16 3.79 -8.33 -3.22
C LEU A 16 4.95 -9.30 -2.96
N MET A 17 5.40 -9.40 -1.70
CA MET A 17 6.48 -10.30 -1.30
C MET A 17 6.12 -11.76 -1.56
N ALA A 18 4.88 -12.17 -1.28
CA ALA A 18 4.40 -13.52 -1.53
C ALA A 18 4.41 -13.86 -3.03
N HIS A 19 3.90 -12.96 -3.88
CA HIS A 19 3.91 -13.16 -5.33
C HIS A 19 5.32 -13.12 -5.94
N ALA A 20 6.27 -12.47 -5.26
CA ALA A 20 7.69 -12.52 -5.63
C ALA A 20 8.41 -13.81 -5.18
N GLY A 21 7.73 -14.71 -4.45
CA GLY A 21 8.32 -15.95 -3.94
C GLY A 21 9.16 -15.78 -2.67
N SER A 22 8.99 -14.67 -1.94
CA SER A 22 9.69 -14.41 -0.67
C SER A 22 8.91 -14.91 0.53
N PHE A 23 9.62 -15.26 1.62
CA PHE A 23 9.00 -15.28 2.94
C PHE A 23 8.42 -13.91 3.29
N VAL A 24 7.31 -13.89 4.02
CA VAL A 24 6.61 -12.67 4.44
C VAL A 24 6.72 -12.45 5.95
N PRO A 25 6.68 -11.20 6.43
CA PRO A 25 6.76 -10.89 7.86
C PRO A 25 5.42 -11.14 8.58
N ALA A 26 5.06 -12.41 8.75
CA ALA A 26 3.90 -12.85 9.50
C ALA A 26 4.19 -14.21 10.17
N ALA A 27 3.47 -14.55 11.25
CA ALA A 27 3.54 -15.88 11.85
C ALA A 27 2.98 -16.95 10.90
N GLU A 28 1.91 -16.60 10.17
CA GLU A 28 1.27 -17.38 9.12
C GLU A 28 0.62 -16.43 8.11
N ALA A 29 0.51 -16.84 6.85
CA ALA A 29 -0.15 -16.07 5.80
C ALA A 29 -0.70 -16.98 4.70
N GLU A 30 -1.98 -16.83 4.38
CA GLU A 30 -2.62 -17.39 3.19
C GLU A 30 -2.96 -16.24 2.24
N ILE A 31 -2.40 -16.25 1.03
CA ILE A 31 -2.50 -15.14 0.08
C ILE A 31 -2.99 -15.70 -1.25
N GLY A 32 -4.17 -15.25 -1.68
CA GLY A 32 -4.72 -15.60 -2.99
C GLY A 32 -3.96 -14.93 -4.14
N LEU A 33 -4.02 -15.53 -5.33
CA LEU A 33 -3.47 -14.92 -6.53
C LEU A 33 -4.21 -13.61 -6.85
N THR A 34 -3.44 -12.54 -7.03
CA THR A 34 -3.97 -11.22 -7.41
C THR A 34 -3.17 -10.70 -8.60
N ASP A 35 -3.86 -10.09 -9.57
CA ASP A 35 -3.18 -9.59 -10.77
C ASP A 35 -2.45 -8.27 -10.51
N ARG A 36 -3.05 -7.39 -9.70
CA ARG A 36 -2.56 -6.03 -9.41
C ARG A 36 -2.92 -5.58 -8.00
N ILE A 37 -2.11 -4.67 -7.47
CA ILE A 37 -2.36 -3.96 -6.22
C ILE A 37 -2.60 -2.48 -6.54
N PHE A 38 -3.84 -2.01 -6.34
CA PHE A 38 -4.20 -0.61 -6.51
C PHE A 38 -4.11 0.11 -5.17
N THR A 39 -3.52 1.32 -5.16
CA THR A 39 -3.45 2.15 -3.95
C THR A 39 -3.76 3.60 -4.30
N ARG A 40 -4.46 4.29 -3.38
CA ARG A 40 -4.56 5.75 -3.35
C ARG A 40 -4.20 6.22 -1.95
N VAL A 41 -2.90 6.10 -1.62
CA VAL A 41 -2.38 6.38 -0.27
C VAL A 41 -1.24 7.38 -0.38
N GLY A 42 -1.39 8.52 0.30
CA GLY A 42 -0.39 9.59 0.29
C GLY A 42 -0.56 10.53 -0.90
N ALA A 43 -1.56 11.41 -0.84
CA ALA A 43 -1.49 12.65 -1.59
C ALA A 43 -0.44 13.52 -0.89
N SER A 44 0.70 13.76 -1.54
CA SER A 44 1.58 14.85 -1.14
C SER A 44 0.92 16.15 -1.56
N ASP A 45 0.83 17.12 -0.65
CA ASP A 45 0.32 18.44 -0.94
C ASP A 45 1.14 19.06 -2.08
N MET A 46 0.56 19.17 -3.28
CA MET A 46 1.16 19.86 -4.42
C MET A 46 0.87 21.37 -4.38
N LEU A 47 0.82 21.95 -3.17
CA LEU A 47 0.57 23.39 -2.98
C LEU A 47 1.59 24.25 -3.73
N ALA A 48 2.84 23.81 -3.81
CA ALA A 48 3.90 24.48 -4.57
C ALA A 48 3.66 24.52 -6.09
N LYS A 49 2.79 23.66 -6.62
CA LYS A 49 2.40 23.62 -8.05
C LYS A 49 1.02 24.22 -8.30
N GLY A 50 0.32 24.70 -7.28
CA GLY A 50 -1.02 25.29 -7.40
C GLY A 50 -2.13 24.28 -7.71
N GLU A 51 -1.88 22.98 -7.58
CA GLU A 51 -2.87 21.93 -7.85
C GLU A 51 -3.73 21.62 -6.62
N SER A 52 -5.03 21.43 -6.83
CA SER A 52 -5.96 21.04 -5.76
C SER A 52 -5.70 19.61 -5.34
N THR A 53 -5.49 19.40 -4.04
CA THR A 53 -5.37 18.07 -3.42
C THR A 53 -6.65 17.23 -3.56
N PHE A 54 -7.78 17.85 -3.93
CA PHE A 54 -9.05 17.17 -4.15
C PHE A 54 -9.21 16.62 -5.58
N MET A 55 -8.52 17.22 -6.56
CA MET A 55 -8.66 16.88 -7.97
C MET A 55 -7.75 15.72 -8.41
N VAL A 56 -6.74 15.35 -7.59
CA VAL A 56 -5.71 14.32 -7.86
C VAL A 56 -6.08 12.96 -7.30
#